data_AF-A0A538G6X5-F1
#
_entry.id   AF-A0A538G6X5-F1
#
_cell.length_a   1.000
_cell.length_b   1.000
_cell.length_c   1.000
_cell.angle_alpha   90.00
_cell.angle_beta   90.00
_cell.angle_gamma   90.00
#
_symmetry.space_group_name_H-M   'P 1'
#
loop_
_entity.id
_entity.type
_entity.pdbx_description
1 polymer ?
#
loop_
_entity_poly.entity_id
_entity_poly.type
_entity_poly.pdbx_seq_one_letter_code
_entity_poly.pdbx_strand_id
1 'polypeptide(L)'
;MAFSEGLSDTGEFTGRGNPFVRGSITGVGTFVGGILHTLPFLIPHYRAAIILAIIVVGFELVVLAWLRWRYFEVSFARALATVTLGGVVIAAVSAGLGTAA
;
A
#
# COMPACT_ATOMS: atom_id res chain seq x y z
N MET A 1 0.16 0.17 -1.04
CA MET A 1 0.66 -1.19 -1.27
C MET A 1 1.99 -1.05 -1.99
N ALA A 2 2.39 -1.87 -2.97
CA ALA A 2 3.67 -1.88 -3.72
C ALA A 2 4.85 -1.01 -3.20
N PHE A 3 4.70 0.33 -3.18
CA PHE A 3 5.65 1.27 -2.58
C PHE A 3 6.08 0.91 -1.14
N SER A 4 5.13 0.59 -0.24
CA SER A 4 5.45 0.34 1.17
C SER A 4 6.26 -0.94 1.38
N GLU A 5 5.97 -1.98 0.61
CA GLU A 5 6.65 -3.25 0.67
C GLU A 5 7.95 -3.25 -0.16
N GLY A 6 8.09 -2.37 -1.16
CA GLY A 6 9.41 -2.00 -1.71
C GLY A 6 10.32 -1.34 -0.66
N LEU A 7 9.76 -0.45 0.16
CA LEU A 7 10.48 0.19 1.28
C LEU A 7 10.82 -0.78 2.44
N SER A 8 10.45 -2.06 2.34
CA SER A 8 10.84 -3.08 3.34
C SER A 8 12.21 -3.70 3.03
N ASP A 9 12.71 -3.53 1.80
CA ASP A 9 14.02 -4.01 1.41
C ASP A 9 15.09 -2.96 1.76
N THR A 10 16.07 -3.34 2.57
CA THR A 10 17.21 -2.48 2.91
C THR A 10 18.26 -2.46 1.80
N GLY A 11 18.18 -3.39 0.85
CA GLY A 11 19.18 -3.55 -0.22
C GLY A 11 20.49 -4.20 0.24
N GLU A 12 20.57 -4.63 1.50
CA GLU A 12 21.77 -5.28 2.04
C GLU A 12 21.86 -6.76 1.62
N PHE A 13 23.05 -7.18 1.19
CA PHE A 13 23.37 -8.59 1.00
C PHE A 13 23.62 -9.27 2.35
N THR A 14 22.53 -9.69 2.99
CA THR A 14 22.60 -10.36 4.31
C THR A 14 23.06 -11.82 4.25
N GLY A 15 23.13 -12.40 3.04
CA GLY A 15 23.41 -13.84 2.84
C GLY A 15 22.35 -14.78 3.44
N ARG A 16 21.20 -14.24 3.85
CA ARG A 16 20.13 -14.96 4.56
C ARG A 16 18.83 -14.94 3.76
N GLY A 17 18.07 -16.03 3.87
CA GLY A 17 16.71 -16.16 3.33
C GLY A 17 16.65 -16.61 1.87
N ASN A 18 15.59 -17.35 1.54
CA ASN A 18 15.31 -17.79 0.17
C ASN A 18 14.68 -16.63 -0.63
N PRO A 19 15.21 -16.26 -1.82
CA PRO A 19 14.67 -15.18 -2.65
C PRO A 19 13.21 -15.41 -3.06
N PHE A 20 12.81 -16.65 -3.33
CA PHE A 20 11.42 -16.99 -3.66
C PHE A 20 10.48 -16.74 -2.49
N VAL A 21 10.91 -17.02 -1.26
CA VAL A 21 10.08 -16.77 -0.07
C VAL A 21 9.89 -15.27 0.13
N ARG A 22 10.97 -14.48 0.08
CA ARG A 22 10.90 -13.01 0.20
C ARG A 22 10.00 -12.40 -0.88
N GLY A 23 10.21 -12.81 -2.14
CA GLY A 23 9.39 -12.36 -3.27
C GLY A 23 7.92 -12.74 -3.11
N SER A 24 7.62 -13.95 -2.65
CA SER A 24 6.24 -14.40 -2.43
C SER A 24 5.52 -13.60 -1.33
N ILE A 25 6.19 -13.28 -0.23
CA ILE A 25 5.62 -12.47 0.85
C ILE A 25 5.29 -11.07 0.34
N THR A 26 6.22 -10.43 -0.36
CA THR A 26 6.01 -9.10 -0.94
C THR A 26 4.91 -9.11 -2.00
N GLY A 27 4.90 -10.10 -2.88
CA GLY A 27 3.90 -10.22 -3.94
C GLY A 27 2.49 -10.45 -3.40
N VAL A 28 2.33 -11.37 -2.44
CA VAL A 28 1.04 -11.63 -1.79
C VAL A 28 0.59 -10.43 -0.97
N GLY A 29 1.49 -9.79 -0.21
CA GLY A 29 1.17 -8.57 0.53
C GLY A 29 0.66 -7.46 -0.39
N THR A 30 1.36 -7.25 -1.51
CA THR A 30 0.95 -6.27 -2.53
C THR A 30 -0.41 -6.62 -3.15
N PHE A 31 -0.65 -7.89 -3.47
CA PHE A 31 -1.90 -8.34 -4.06
C PHE A 31 -3.08 -8.16 -3.09
N VAL A 32 -2.94 -8.67 -1.86
CA VAL A 32 -3.97 -8.54 -0.81
C VAL A 32 -4.26 -7.07 -0.55
N GLY A 33 -3.22 -6.25 -0.46
CA GLY A 33 -3.39 -4.83 -0.36
C GLY A 33 -4.12 -4.21 -1.56
N GLY A 34 -3.71 -4.55 -2.79
CA GLY A 34 -4.28 -3.96 -4.00
C GLY A 34 -5.75 -4.32 -4.21
N ILE A 35 -6.17 -5.51 -3.79
CA ILE A 35 -7.55 -5.94 -3.97
C ILE A 35 -8.49 -5.29 -2.96
N LEU A 36 -8.07 -5.05 -1.73
CA LEU A 36 -8.96 -4.58 -0.66
C LEU A 36 -9.67 -3.26 -0.98
N HIS A 37 -8.96 -2.22 -1.45
CA HIS A 37 -9.59 -0.95 -1.84
C HIS A 37 -10.27 -0.97 -3.22
N THR A 38 -10.14 -2.06 -3.99
CA THR A 38 -10.87 -2.24 -5.26
C THR A 38 -12.18 -3.00 -5.08
N LEU A 39 -12.27 -3.89 -4.08
CA LEU A 39 -13.50 -4.64 -3.75
C LEU A 39 -14.75 -3.76 -3.57
N PRO A 40 -14.69 -2.55 -2.95
CA PRO A 40 -15.85 -1.67 -2.83
C PRO A 40 -16.51 -1.31 -4.17
N PHE A 41 -15.79 -1.33 -5.28
CA PHE A 41 -16.33 -1.05 -6.61
C PHE A 41 -17.17 -2.19 -7.21
N LEU A 42 -17.27 -3.33 -6.51
CA LEU A 42 -18.29 -4.35 -6.81
C LEU A 42 -19.70 -3.89 -6.41
N ILE A 43 -19.82 -2.83 -5.59
CA ILE A 43 -21.10 -2.24 -5.23
C ILE A 43 -21.62 -1.40 -6.42
N PRO A 44 -22.83 -1.65 -6.96
CA PRO A 44 -23.36 -0.96 -8.14
C PRO A 44 -23.77 0.51 -7.88
N HIS A 45 -23.47 1.05 -6.70
CA HIS A 45 -23.71 2.44 -6.34
C HIS A 45 -22.37 3.17 -6.15
N TYR A 46 -22.02 4.01 -7.13
CA TYR A 46 -20.73 4.72 -7.16
C TYR A 46 -20.40 5.49 -5.88
N ARG A 47 -21.32 6.32 -5.37
CA ARG A 47 -21.08 7.09 -4.13
C ARG A 47 -20.81 6.21 -2.91
N ALA A 48 -21.53 5.08 -2.78
CA ALA A 48 -21.27 4.14 -1.69
C ALA A 48 -19.91 3.45 -1.86
N ALA A 49 -19.60 3.01 -3.08
CA ALA A 49 -18.33 2.37 -3.43
C ALA A 49 -17.12 3.28 -3.13
N ILE A 50 -17.14 4.54 -3.57
CA ILE A 50 -16.02 5.46 -3.40
C ILE A 50 -15.81 5.85 -1.93
N ILE A 51 -16.89 6.06 -1.16
CA ILE A 51 -16.78 6.34 0.28
C ILE A 51 -16.16 5.14 1.00
N LEU A 52 -16.64 3.93 0.70
CA LEU A 52 -16.11 2.72 1.30
C LEU A 52 -14.64 2.47 0.90
N ALA A 53 -14.27 2.71 -0.37
CA ALA A 53 -12.89 2.62 -0.84
C ALA A 53 -11.96 3.58 -0.08
N ILE A 54 -12.38 4.83 0.13
CA ILE A 54 -11.59 5.82 0.90
C ILE A 54 -11.39 5.34 2.35
N ILE A 55 -12.45 4.80 2.98
CA ILE A 55 -12.36 4.26 4.35
C ILE A 55 -11.37 3.09 4.40
N VAL A 56 -11.48 2.15 3.46
CA VAL A 56 -10.56 1.00 3.35
C VAL A 56 -9.13 1.48 3.20
N VAL A 57 -8.84 2.40 2.27
CA VAL A 57 -7.51 2.99 2.10
C VAL A 57 -7.01 3.64 3.39
N GLY A 58 -7.86 4.35 4.12
CA GLY A 58 -7.51 4.94 5.42
C GLY A 58 -7.01 3.89 6.42
N PHE A 59 -7.71 2.76 6.52
CA PHE A 59 -7.28 1.64 7.36
C PHE A 59 -6.00 0.99 6.85
N GLU A 60 -5.87 0.77 5.55
CA GLU A 60 -4.67 0.21 4.93
C GLU A 60 -3.43 1.05 5.23
N LEU A 61 -3.52 2.38 5.10
CA LEU A 61 -2.41 3.29 5.38
C LEU A 61 -1.99 3.24 6.87
N VAL A 62 -2.96 3.19 7.79
CA VAL A 62 -2.68 3.06 9.22
C VAL A 62 -2.02 1.73 9.55
N VAL A 63 -2.52 0.63 8.97
CA VAL A 63 -1.95 -0.72 9.16
C VAL A 63 -0.52 -0.79 8.61
N LEU A 64 -0.26 -0.24 7.41
CA LEU A 64 1.08 -0.18 6.83
C LEU A 64 2.02 0.67 7.70
N ALA A 65 1.58 1.84 8.16
CA ALA A 65 2.35 2.69 9.06
C ALA A 65 2.68 1.98 10.38
N TRP A 66 1.71 1.25 10.95
CA TRP A 66 1.89 0.47 12.15
C TRP A 66 2.88 -0.69 11.96
N LEU A 67 2.78 -1.44 10.86
CA LEU A 67 3.74 -2.51 10.54
C LEU A 67 5.16 -1.95 10.42
N ARG A 68 5.33 -0.84 9.70
CA ARG A 68 6.63 -0.17 9.55
C ARG A 68 7.17 0.32 10.89
N TRP A 69 6.32 0.88 11.74
CA TRP A 69 6.72 1.31 13.08
C TRP A 69 7.10 0.15 13.98
N ARG A 70 6.37 -0.96 13.91
CA ARG A 70 6.58 -2.12 14.78
C ARG A 70 7.82 -2.95 14.40
N TYR A 71 8.13 -3.04 13.10
CA TYR A 71 9.12 -3.99 12.57
C TYR A 71 10.32 -3.36 11.86
N PHE A 72 10.26 -2.09 11.46
CA PHE A 72 11.30 -1.45 10.63
C PHE A 72 11.94 -0.22 11.27
N GLU A 73 11.78 -0.04 12.59
CA GLU A 73 12.40 1.06 13.37
C GLU A 73 12.11 2.48 12.83
N VAL A 74 11.04 2.64 12.04
CA VAL A 74 10.59 3.95 11.53
C VAL A 74 9.61 4.56 12.52
N SER A 75 9.74 5.83 12.91
CA SER A 75 8.71 6.46 13.74
C SER A 75 7.34 6.42 13.06
N PHE A 76 6.27 6.16 13.82
CA PHE A 76 4.92 6.02 13.26
C PHE A 76 4.50 7.21 12.41
N ALA A 77 4.77 8.44 12.87
CA ALA A 77 4.47 9.66 12.13
C ALA A 77 5.21 9.72 10.77
N ARG A 78 6.49 9.33 10.74
CA ARG A 78 7.27 9.29 9.49
C ARG A 78 6.77 8.18 8.57
N ALA A 79 6.48 7.00 9.11
CA ALA A 79 5.94 5.88 8.34
C ALA A 79 4.60 6.26 7.69
N LEU A 80 3.68 6.83 8.48
CA LEU A 80 2.38 7.27 7.98
C LEU A 80 2.53 8.37 6.92
N ALA A 81 3.37 9.37 7.17
CA ALA A 81 3.62 10.45 6.21
C ALA A 81 4.18 9.92 4.88
N THR A 82 5.22 9.09 4.93
CA THR A 82 5.87 8.55 3.72
C THR A 82 4.94 7.66 2.90
N VAL A 83 4.21 6.74 3.54
CA VAL A 83 3.28 5.84 2.83
C VAL A 83 2.08 6.63 2.28
N THR A 84 1.55 7.58 3.04
CA THR A 84 0.42 8.44 2.59
C THR A 84 0.84 9.32 1.42
N LEU A 85 2.00 9.98 1.49
CA LEU A 85 2.50 10.82 0.39
C LEU A 85 2.71 9.99 -0.88
N GLY A 86 3.32 8.81 -0.78
CA GLY A 86 3.45 7.88 -1.91
C GLY A 86 2.08 7.51 -2.50
N GLY A 87 1.09 7.21 -1.65
CA GLY A 87 -0.27 6.91 -2.06
C GLY A 87 -0.96 8.08 -2.77
N VAL A 88 -0.83 9.30 -2.26
CA VAL A 88 -1.41 10.52 -2.86
C VAL A 88 -0.82 10.76 -4.26
N VAL A 89 0.50 10.62 -4.43
CA VAL A 89 1.14 10.78 -5.74
C VAL A 89 0.60 9.74 -6.74
N ILE A 90 0.52 8.47 -6.34
CA ILE A 90 0.00 7.40 -7.20
C ILE A 90 -1.45 7.69 -7.59
N ALA A 91 -2.29 8.09 -6.64
CA ALA A 91 -3.70 8.42 -6.89
C ALA A 91 -3.86 9.62 -7.83
N ALA A 92 -3.09 10.69 -7.62
CA ALA A 92 -3.13 11.89 -8.45
C ALA A 92 -2.70 11.60 -9.90
N VAL A 93 -1.61 10.86 -10.08
CA VAL A 93 -1.14 10.45 -11.41
C VAL A 93 -2.17 9.55 -12.09
N SER A 94 -2.73 8.57 -11.38
CA SER A 94 -3.74 7.65 -11.92
C SER A 94 -5.02 8.38 -12.34
N ALA A 95 -5.49 9.32 -11.52
CA ALA A 95 -6.63 10.17 -11.85
C ALA A 95 -6.34 11.05 -13.07
N GLY A 96 -5.17 11.67 -13.14
CA GLY A 96 -4.75 12.49 -14.27
C GLY A 96 -4.69 11.70 -15.59
N LEU A 97 -4.10 10.50 -15.56
CA LEU A 97 -4.09 9.60 -16.72
C LEU A 97 -5.51 9.16 -17.11
N GLY A 98 -6.35 8.85 -16.13
CA GLY A 98 -7.76 8.48 -16.38
C GLY A 98 -8.59 9.62 -16.97
N THR A 99 -8.28 10.88 -16.66
CA THR A 99 -8.95 12.05 -17.28
C THR A 99 -8.42 12.39 -18.68
N ALA A 100 -7.22 11.94 -19.03
CA ALA A 100 -6.58 12.22 -20.31
C ALA A 100 -6.84 11.13 -21.38
N ALA A 101 -7.36 9.97 -20.96
CA ALA A 101 -7.77 8.85 -21.82
C ALA A 101 -9.21 9.02 -22.31
#